data_AF-A0A920GYH0-F1
#
_entry.id   AF-A0A920GYH0-F1
#
_cell.length_a   1.000
_cell.length_b   1.000
_cell.length_c   1.000
_cell.angle_alpha   90.00
_cell.angle_beta   90.00
_cell.angle_gamma   90.00
#
_symmetry.space_group_name_H-M   'P 1'
#
loop_
_entity.id
_entity.type
_entity.pdbx_description
1 polymer ?
#
loop_
_entity_poly.entity_id
_entity_poly.type
_entity_poly.pdbx_seq_one_letter_code
_entity_poly.pdbx_strand_id
1 'polypeptide(L)'
;MVFNFFGINVGSNPNLEVKADNQPATVSLDETEATINISDEINSIIYEVTNNEDVWNNLDDGKLLGSGIISGAVRYDKTPPEITEVALTSTNPGENVEDFPQENREHTRLLRDNDTLFLEFITNEQIRLNPQVEFLTDNGNFNASKIENLVYGTTWDSNTSWKAELKIGDHIEILDDREGFFGFKITIHDLAGNERIVEFADDGTNLVQSLPLETSTPTKNCLAPISNECSIDEGFRARYDLKKPEIMSISVESSNSGTNLDYPETLLVRHQDTLTVSFETSERISVQSDLDGALKPMVSFYHIDKPLPVSDEFIKNVTSDTTGTIWKAELTIDENSEVLNEKEEYLGFQIIVFDKAGNQREISFNDNGTELSQNIISDEDSAENLTKKRVRFDTVLPNILNFSFSSTNQGLNSEDFSQTLLAKAGDNITLSFQTSERIDNDSIFPEVIFLNGNEQENAEQSSIIHTDNGTNWTATLDASKLPANKENFLGFRIIVYDEAGNIRTLKFLDDNTSLIQLSPPLDDFVTVNHSGYRMRLDRKAPEIESIAWISSNLGENVEEKTLFQTPDW
;
A
#
# COMPACT_ATOMS: atom_id res chain seq x y z
N MET A 1 21.61 -4.82 67.66
CA MET A 1 21.30 -3.37 67.59
C MET A 1 22.20 -2.62 68.55
N VAL A 2 22.73 -1.44 68.18
CA VAL A 2 23.63 -0.62 69.02
C VAL A 2 23.05 0.77 69.21
N PHE A 3 22.96 1.24 70.46
CA PHE A 3 22.58 2.59 70.84
C PHE A 3 23.81 3.33 71.34
N ASN A 4 24.08 4.51 70.77
CA ASN A 4 25.13 5.40 71.25
C ASN A 4 24.48 6.60 71.94
N PHE A 5 24.87 6.87 73.19
CA PHE A 5 24.34 7.97 74.00
C PHE A 5 25.35 9.12 74.04
N PHE A 6 24.92 10.33 73.68
CA PHE A 6 25.77 11.53 73.58
C PHE A 6 25.31 12.62 74.56
N GLY A 7 26.23 13.50 74.99
CA GLY A 7 25.90 14.67 75.82
C GLY A 7 25.91 14.48 77.34
N ILE A 8 26.63 13.47 77.84
CA ILE A 8 26.71 13.14 79.27
C ILE A 8 27.52 14.21 80.04
N ASN A 9 27.01 14.69 81.17
CA ASN A 9 27.71 15.65 82.03
C ASN A 9 28.99 15.02 82.62
N VAL A 10 30.08 15.80 82.66
CA VAL A 10 31.38 15.34 83.18
C VAL A 10 31.27 15.02 84.67
N GLY A 11 31.45 13.75 85.03
CA GLY A 11 31.44 13.27 86.42
C GLY A 11 30.16 12.57 86.88
N SER A 12 29.20 12.34 85.99
CA SER A 12 27.97 11.60 86.24
C SER A 12 27.83 10.43 85.26
N ASN A 13 27.81 9.21 85.79
CA ASN A 13 27.61 7.98 85.02
C ASN A 13 26.10 7.70 84.90
N PRO A 14 25.54 7.61 83.68
CA PRO A 14 24.11 7.37 83.48
C PRO A 14 23.75 5.92 83.80
N ASN A 15 22.95 5.70 84.85
CA ASN A 15 22.45 4.35 85.16
C ASN A 15 21.35 3.95 84.16
N LEU A 16 21.78 3.36 83.03
CA LEU A 16 20.92 2.94 81.94
C LEU A 16 20.36 1.53 82.19
N GLU A 17 19.03 1.43 82.20
CA GLU A 17 18.32 0.17 82.10
C GLU A 17 17.73 0.04 80.69
N VAL A 18 18.10 -1.00 79.96
CA VAL A 18 17.54 -1.32 78.64
C VAL A 18 16.68 -2.57 78.77
N LYS A 19 15.37 -2.42 78.53
CA LYS A 19 14.43 -3.55 78.41
C LYS A 19 14.09 -3.73 76.94
N ALA A 20 14.14 -4.96 76.45
CA ALA A 20 13.85 -5.25 75.05
C ALA A 20 13.18 -6.62 74.89
N ASP A 21 11.89 -6.73 75.19
CA ASP A 21 11.07 -7.96 75.03
C ASP A 21 11.80 -9.27 75.42
N ASN A 22 12.42 -9.29 76.61
CA ASN A 22 13.19 -10.42 77.16
C ASN A 22 14.48 -10.80 76.40
N GLN A 23 14.98 -9.96 75.50
CA GLN A 23 16.30 -10.13 74.87
C GLN A 23 17.43 -9.63 75.78
N PRO A 24 18.60 -10.30 75.77
CA PRO A 24 19.74 -9.86 76.54
C PRO A 24 20.27 -8.52 75.98
N ALA A 25 20.13 -7.47 76.79
CA ALA A 25 20.78 -6.19 76.57
C ALA A 25 22.06 -6.10 77.41
N THR A 26 23.11 -5.59 76.81
CA THR A 26 24.40 -5.30 77.45
C THR A 26 24.67 -3.82 77.32
N VAL A 27 24.90 -3.15 78.46
CA VAL A 27 25.33 -1.76 78.51
C VAL A 27 26.86 -1.76 78.69
N SER A 28 27.55 -0.88 77.98
CA SER A 28 29.00 -0.71 78.07
C SER A 28 29.41 -0.27 79.48
N LEU A 29 30.66 -0.54 79.87
CA LEU A 29 31.16 -0.21 81.20
C LEU A 29 31.19 1.30 81.50
N ASP A 30 31.28 2.13 80.46
CA ASP A 30 31.20 3.59 80.51
C ASP A 30 29.78 4.13 80.31
N GLU A 31 28.78 3.23 80.15
CA GLU A 31 27.36 3.52 80.00
C GLU A 31 27.05 4.49 78.83
N THR A 32 27.94 4.55 77.84
CA THR A 32 27.78 5.37 76.63
C THR A 32 27.22 4.57 75.45
N GLU A 33 27.21 3.24 75.55
CA GLU A 33 26.72 2.34 74.51
C GLU A 33 25.84 1.25 75.11
N ALA A 34 24.71 0.94 74.48
CA ALA A 34 23.94 -0.25 74.79
C ALA A 34 23.77 -1.11 73.54
N THR A 35 24.10 -2.39 73.66
CA THR A 35 23.93 -3.39 72.61
C THR A 35 22.85 -4.37 73.01
N ILE A 36 21.86 -4.58 72.14
CA ILE A 36 20.88 -5.65 72.27
C ILE A 36 21.26 -6.73 71.26
N ASN A 37 21.50 -7.94 71.77
CA ASN A 37 21.62 -9.13 70.95
C ASN A 37 20.22 -9.68 70.71
N ILE A 38 19.83 -9.75 69.45
CA ILE A 38 18.47 -10.08 69.05
C ILE A 38 18.53 -11.45 68.42
N SER A 39 17.74 -12.37 68.95
CA SER A 39 17.57 -13.69 68.34
C SER A 39 17.09 -13.56 66.90
N ASP A 40 17.58 -14.45 66.03
CA ASP A 40 17.17 -14.48 64.63
C ASP A 40 15.69 -14.82 64.43
N GLU A 41 15.00 -15.31 65.45
CA GLU A 41 13.60 -15.75 65.41
C GLU A 41 12.59 -14.61 65.68
N ILE A 42 13.06 -13.38 65.94
CA ILE A 42 12.20 -12.26 66.36
C ILE A 42 12.11 -11.20 65.27
N ASN A 43 10.89 -10.92 64.80
CA ASN A 43 10.61 -9.97 63.71
C ASN A 43 10.36 -8.53 64.20
N SER A 44 10.26 -8.30 65.50
CA SER A 44 10.23 -6.97 66.07
C SER A 44 10.62 -6.98 67.53
N ILE A 45 11.30 -5.94 67.98
CA ILE A 45 11.51 -5.67 69.41
C ILE A 45 10.93 -4.31 69.76
N ILE A 46 10.23 -4.25 70.88
CA ILE A 46 9.97 -3.01 71.59
C ILE A 46 11.07 -2.86 72.63
N TYR A 47 11.71 -1.69 72.64
CA TYR A 47 12.74 -1.38 73.62
C TYR A 47 12.36 -0.15 74.44
N GLU A 48 12.72 -0.19 75.70
CA GLU A 48 12.67 0.95 76.62
C GLU A 48 14.07 1.19 77.16
N VAL A 49 14.57 2.40 76.97
CA VAL A 49 15.78 2.88 77.63
C VAL A 49 15.35 3.83 78.74
N THR A 50 15.65 3.46 79.98
CA THR A 50 15.39 4.29 81.17
C THR A 50 16.72 4.75 81.73
N ASN A 51 16.82 6.06 81.98
CA ASN A 51 17.91 6.59 82.80
C ASN A 51 17.40 6.79 84.23
N ASN A 52 17.98 6.07 85.17
CA ASN A 52 17.57 6.08 86.59
C ASN A 52 18.22 7.21 87.40
N GLU A 53 18.97 8.11 86.76
CA GLU A 53 19.59 9.30 87.36
C GLU A 53 19.18 10.58 86.57
N ASP A 54 19.13 11.74 87.25
CA ASP A 54 18.81 13.04 86.63
C ASP A 54 20.06 13.61 85.91
N VAL A 55 20.34 13.15 84.68
CA VAL A 55 21.64 13.44 84.02
C VAL A 55 21.57 14.18 82.68
N TRP A 56 20.39 14.54 82.16
CA TRP A 56 20.29 15.12 80.81
C TRP A 56 20.12 16.65 80.81
N ASN A 57 20.94 17.33 80.01
CA ASN A 57 20.62 18.67 79.52
C ASN A 57 19.87 18.52 78.19
N ASN A 58 18.64 19.05 78.12
CA ASN A 58 17.97 19.26 76.85
C ASN A 58 18.74 20.33 76.05
N LEU A 59 19.13 20.01 74.81
CA LEU A 59 19.85 20.93 73.93
C LEU A 59 19.01 22.15 73.49
N ASP A 60 17.68 22.14 73.71
CA ASP A 60 16.79 23.22 73.25
C ASP A 60 16.40 24.29 74.29
N ASP A 61 16.44 24.00 75.61
CA ASP A 61 15.96 24.99 76.60
C ASP A 61 16.77 25.11 77.90
N GLY A 62 17.85 24.35 78.07
CA GLY A 62 18.77 24.48 79.21
C GLY A 62 18.13 24.16 80.57
N LYS A 63 17.01 23.43 80.60
CA LYS A 63 16.43 22.85 81.81
C LYS A 63 16.72 21.35 81.90
N LEU A 64 16.88 20.86 83.14
CA LEU A 64 17.01 19.44 83.47
C LEU A 64 15.71 18.71 83.07
N LEU A 65 15.79 17.79 82.10
CA LEU A 65 14.78 16.75 81.94
C LEU A 65 15.10 15.69 82.99
N GLY A 66 14.22 15.51 83.98
CA GLY A 66 14.37 14.45 84.98
C GLY A 66 14.30 13.05 84.35
N SER A 67 14.52 12.01 85.17
CA SER A 67 14.39 10.59 84.79
C SER A 67 13.30 10.35 83.73
N GLY A 68 13.68 9.86 82.54
CA GLY A 68 12.80 9.71 81.39
C GLY A 68 12.91 8.32 80.76
N ILE A 69 11.83 7.87 80.12
CA ILE A 69 11.77 6.63 79.35
C ILE A 69 11.74 7.00 77.87
N ILE A 70 12.72 6.51 77.11
CA ILE A 70 12.63 6.47 75.64
C ILE A 70 12.15 5.07 75.25
N SER A 71 10.92 5.00 74.75
CA SER A 71 10.38 3.79 74.15
C SER A 71 10.47 3.87 72.63
N GLY A 72 10.92 2.82 71.98
CA GLY A 72 10.92 2.68 70.52
C GLY A 72 10.60 1.25 70.10
N ALA A 73 10.30 1.07 68.82
CA ALA A 73 10.13 -0.26 68.22
C ALA A 73 11.02 -0.38 67.00
N VAL A 74 11.70 -1.52 66.86
CA VAL A 74 12.40 -1.90 65.64
C VAL A 74 11.73 -3.12 65.05
N ARG A 75 11.35 -3.05 63.79
CA ARG A 75 10.86 -4.21 63.01
C ARG A 75 12.01 -4.72 62.15
N TYR A 76 12.16 -6.04 62.11
CA TYR A 76 13.10 -6.74 61.26
C TYR A 76 12.30 -7.37 60.14
N ASP A 77 12.56 -6.91 58.93
CA ASP A 77 12.16 -7.64 57.75
C ASP A 77 13.34 -8.48 57.27
N LYS A 78 13.11 -9.78 57.10
CA LYS A 78 14.09 -10.73 56.57
C LYS A 78 13.61 -11.37 55.28
N THR A 79 12.39 -11.07 54.86
CA THR A 79 11.80 -11.60 53.65
C THR A 79 12.10 -10.63 52.52
N PRO A 80 12.75 -11.07 51.44
CA PRO A 80 12.86 -10.26 50.24
C PRO A 80 11.47 -9.87 49.71
N PRO A 81 11.35 -8.69 49.09
CA PRO A 81 10.11 -8.33 48.41
C PRO A 81 9.86 -9.26 47.23
N GLU A 82 8.59 -9.40 46.83
CA GLU A 82 8.16 -10.22 45.71
C GLU A 82 7.63 -9.36 44.58
N ILE A 83 7.97 -9.71 43.34
CA ILE A 83 7.37 -9.15 42.13
C ILE A 83 6.25 -10.09 41.72
N THR A 84 5.01 -9.64 41.88
CA THR A 84 3.84 -10.49 41.67
C THR A 84 3.47 -10.58 40.19
N GLU A 85 3.53 -9.45 39.49
CA GLU A 85 2.99 -9.30 38.14
C GLU A 85 3.89 -8.37 37.31
N VAL A 86 4.01 -8.69 36.02
CA VAL A 86 4.72 -7.91 35.00
C VAL A 86 3.87 -7.82 33.74
N ALA A 87 3.98 -6.73 32.97
CA ALA A 87 3.33 -6.60 31.68
C ALA A 87 4.16 -5.73 30.71
N LEU A 88 4.24 -6.16 29.45
CA LEU A 88 4.91 -5.42 28.38
C LEU A 88 3.90 -4.65 27.52
N THR A 89 4.22 -3.39 27.22
CA THR A 89 3.54 -2.56 26.22
C THR A 89 4.53 -1.82 25.35
N SER A 90 4.09 -1.34 24.20
CA SER A 90 4.91 -0.50 23.31
C SER A 90 4.11 0.67 22.78
N THR A 91 4.82 1.67 22.24
CA THR A 91 4.20 2.75 21.45
C THR A 91 3.66 2.30 20.10
N ASN A 92 4.09 1.12 19.64
CA ASN A 92 3.66 0.52 18.39
C ASN A 92 2.41 -0.34 18.63
N PRO A 93 1.26 0.00 18.04
CA PRO A 93 0.06 -0.82 18.16
C PRO A 93 0.12 -2.08 17.27
N GLY A 94 1.20 -2.29 16.51
CA GLY A 94 1.36 -3.38 15.57
C GLY A 94 1.39 -4.75 16.24
N GLU A 95 0.63 -5.66 15.65
CA GLU A 95 0.61 -7.08 16.00
C GLU A 95 0.80 -7.90 14.71
N ASN A 96 1.46 -9.04 14.82
CA ASN A 96 1.58 -10.01 13.72
C ASN A 96 1.00 -11.33 14.17
N VAL A 97 -0.33 -11.40 14.23
CA VAL A 97 -1.09 -12.58 14.67
C VAL A 97 -0.95 -13.78 13.73
N GLU A 98 -0.51 -13.56 12.48
CA GLU A 98 -0.33 -14.62 11.49
C GLU A 98 0.94 -15.41 11.77
N ASP A 99 2.05 -14.73 12.05
CA ASP A 99 3.32 -15.39 12.39
C ASP A 99 3.46 -15.67 13.89
N PHE A 100 2.74 -14.93 14.73
CA PHE A 100 2.75 -15.05 16.21
C PHE A 100 1.32 -15.17 16.78
N PRO A 101 0.64 -16.30 16.57
CA PRO A 101 -0.76 -16.48 16.95
C PRO A 101 -0.99 -16.50 18.45
N GLN A 102 -2.10 -15.88 18.88
CA GLN A 102 -2.51 -15.82 20.29
C GLN A 102 -2.78 -17.21 20.89
N GLU A 103 -3.36 -18.11 20.09
CA GLU A 103 -3.76 -19.46 20.52
C GLU A 103 -2.58 -20.32 20.99
N ASN A 104 -1.37 -20.00 20.49
CA ASN A 104 -0.12 -20.67 20.86
C ASN A 104 0.68 -19.93 21.93
N ARG A 105 0.13 -18.85 22.51
CA ARG A 105 0.81 -17.96 23.48
C ARG A 105 2.04 -17.25 22.93
N GLU A 106 2.14 -17.13 21.62
CA GLU A 106 3.27 -16.49 20.94
C GLU A 106 3.12 -14.97 20.81
N HIS A 107 2.07 -14.41 21.41
CA HIS A 107 1.69 -13.00 21.38
C HIS A 107 2.88 -12.05 21.51
N THR A 108 3.07 -11.19 20.50
CA THR A 108 4.27 -10.37 20.39
C THR A 108 3.94 -8.92 20.08
N ARG A 109 4.52 -8.00 20.84
CA ARG A 109 4.61 -6.57 20.51
C ARG A 109 5.77 -6.37 19.56
N LEU A 110 5.52 -5.74 18.42
CA LEU A 110 6.54 -5.38 17.46
C LEU A 110 7.09 -4.00 17.80
N LEU A 111 8.40 -3.81 17.63
CA LEU A 111 9.08 -2.54 17.86
C LEU A 111 10.05 -2.24 16.72
N ARG A 112 10.06 -1.00 16.26
CA ARG A 112 11.07 -0.44 15.34
C ARG A 112 11.87 0.68 16.00
N ASP A 113 12.76 1.30 15.24
CA ASP A 113 13.74 2.29 15.68
C ASP A 113 13.16 3.47 16.50
N ASN A 114 11.96 3.92 16.16
CA ASN A 114 11.30 5.06 16.79
C ASN A 114 10.32 4.68 17.90
N ASP A 115 10.27 3.41 18.29
CA ASP A 115 9.38 2.92 19.34
C ASP A 115 10.00 2.98 20.73
N THR A 116 9.12 2.94 21.73
CA THR A 116 9.46 2.78 23.14
C THR A 116 8.81 1.52 23.68
N LEU A 117 9.61 0.66 24.29
CA LEU A 117 9.16 -0.49 25.08
C LEU A 117 8.90 -0.04 26.52
N PHE A 118 7.81 -0.52 27.11
CA PHE A 118 7.47 -0.29 28.49
C PHE A 118 7.30 -1.61 29.23
N LEU A 119 7.87 -1.68 30.42
CA LEU A 119 7.68 -2.77 31.37
C LEU A 119 6.98 -2.22 32.62
N GLU A 120 5.76 -2.65 32.85
CA GLU A 120 5.02 -2.39 34.09
C GLU A 120 5.19 -3.58 35.04
N PHE A 121 5.40 -3.32 36.33
CA PHE A 121 5.50 -4.38 37.33
C PHE A 121 4.93 -3.97 38.68
N ILE A 122 4.43 -4.96 39.43
CA ILE A 122 3.83 -4.80 40.75
C ILE A 122 4.62 -5.59 41.79
N THR A 123 4.89 -4.96 42.93
CA THR A 123 5.49 -5.58 44.10
C THR A 123 4.44 -5.88 45.17
N ASN A 124 4.64 -6.93 45.97
CA ASN A 124 3.77 -7.27 47.10
C ASN A 124 3.83 -6.23 48.24
N GLU A 125 4.88 -5.43 48.29
CA GLU A 125 5.14 -4.44 49.32
C GLU A 125 5.90 -3.21 48.78
N GLN A 126 6.03 -2.18 49.61
CA GLN A 126 6.75 -0.96 49.24
C GLN A 126 8.27 -1.21 49.19
N ILE A 127 8.88 -0.81 48.07
CA ILE A 127 10.33 -0.92 47.85
C ILE A 127 11.05 0.42 48.02
N ARG A 128 12.38 0.37 48.14
CA ARG A 128 13.25 1.55 48.09
C ARG A 128 13.14 2.20 46.70
N LEU A 129 13.21 3.53 46.63
CA LEU A 129 12.88 4.35 45.45
C LEU A 129 13.78 4.19 44.19
N ASN A 130 14.59 3.13 44.08
CA ASN A 130 15.53 2.93 42.98
C ASN A 130 15.53 1.47 42.48
N PRO A 131 14.41 0.91 41.99
CA PRO A 131 14.45 -0.34 41.25
C PRO A 131 15.43 -0.23 40.08
N GLN A 132 16.12 -1.32 39.76
CA GLN A 132 16.96 -1.43 38.56
C GLN A 132 16.26 -2.34 37.56
N VAL A 133 16.19 -1.90 36.30
CA VAL A 133 15.61 -2.67 35.21
C VAL A 133 16.59 -2.69 34.06
N GLU A 134 16.98 -3.90 33.64
CA GLU A 134 17.77 -4.17 32.45
C GLU A 134 16.89 -4.92 31.44
N PHE A 135 16.86 -4.47 30.20
CA PHE A 135 16.30 -5.20 29.07
C PHE A 135 17.42 -6.02 28.42
N LEU A 136 17.12 -7.27 28.10
CA LEU A 136 18.11 -8.24 27.67
C LEU A 136 17.81 -8.68 26.24
N THR A 137 18.81 -8.80 25.39
CA THR A 137 18.72 -9.46 24.09
C THR A 137 19.96 -10.30 23.85
N ASP A 138 19.94 -11.14 22.82
CA ASP A 138 21.13 -11.90 22.40
C ASP A 138 22.30 -11.00 21.95
N ASN A 139 22.03 -9.72 21.66
CA ASN A 139 22.99 -8.75 21.14
C ASN A 139 23.47 -7.74 22.19
N GLY A 140 22.83 -7.66 23.37
CA GLY A 140 23.26 -6.76 24.43
C GLY A 140 22.25 -6.60 25.56
N ASN A 141 22.70 -5.92 26.63
CA ASN A 141 21.86 -5.56 27.78
C ASN A 141 21.74 -4.04 27.86
N PHE A 142 20.53 -3.56 28.12
CA PHE A 142 20.18 -2.15 28.09
C PHE A 142 19.53 -1.75 29.40
N ASN A 143 20.09 -0.76 30.10
CA ASN A 143 19.40 -0.19 31.26
C ASN A 143 18.16 0.58 30.80
N ALA A 144 17.08 0.51 31.57
CA ALA A 144 15.91 1.33 31.33
C ALA A 144 16.28 2.82 31.26
N SER A 145 15.82 3.49 30.21
CA SER A 145 16.04 4.92 29.97
C SER A 145 15.36 5.78 31.05
N LYS A 146 14.27 5.28 31.61
CA LYS A 146 13.49 5.93 32.66
C LYS A 146 12.77 4.89 33.51
N ILE A 147 12.68 5.11 34.82
CA ILE A 147 11.86 4.32 35.72
C ILE A 147 11.06 5.26 36.60
N GLU A 148 9.76 5.05 36.69
CA GLU A 148 8.84 5.86 37.48
C GLU A 148 7.88 4.99 38.30
N ASN A 149 7.42 5.54 39.41
CA ASN A 149 6.39 4.92 40.22
C ASN A 149 5.01 5.29 39.66
N LEU A 150 4.17 4.29 39.41
CA LEU A 150 2.82 4.47 38.92
C LEU A 150 1.86 4.67 40.10
N VAL A 151 1.32 5.89 40.23
CA VAL A 151 0.33 6.21 41.26
C VAL A 151 -1.09 5.99 40.73
N TYR A 152 -1.65 4.81 40.96
CA TYR A 152 -3.09 4.58 40.79
C TYR A 152 -3.82 4.89 42.11
N GLY A 153 -4.72 5.86 42.13
CA GLY A 153 -5.69 6.01 43.22
C GLY A 153 -5.14 6.42 44.60
N THR A 154 -5.86 6.06 45.66
CA THR A 154 -5.64 6.59 47.03
C THR A 154 -4.29 6.17 47.62
N THR A 155 -3.80 6.96 48.56
CA THR A 155 -2.45 7.05 49.17
C THR A 155 -1.76 5.77 49.68
N TRP A 156 -2.29 4.56 49.44
CA TRP A 156 -1.70 3.27 49.83
C TRP A 156 -1.21 2.45 48.62
N ASP A 157 -1.83 2.63 47.44
CA ASP A 157 -1.57 1.84 46.22
C ASP A 157 -0.45 2.46 45.36
N SER A 158 0.04 3.64 45.77
CA SER A 158 0.92 4.51 45.00
C SER A 158 2.41 4.20 45.12
N ASN A 159 2.80 3.10 45.75
CA ASN A 159 4.20 2.80 46.09
C ASN A 159 4.66 1.39 45.68
N THR A 160 3.81 0.58 45.07
CA THR A 160 4.09 -0.82 44.69
C THR A 160 4.06 -1.07 43.18
N SER A 161 3.53 -0.15 42.40
CA SER A 161 3.48 -0.24 40.94
C SER A 161 4.56 0.63 40.30
N TRP A 162 5.23 0.09 39.29
CA TRP A 162 6.37 0.75 38.64
C TRP A 162 6.30 0.58 37.14
N LYS A 163 6.86 1.54 36.42
CA LYS A 163 6.98 1.54 34.97
C LYS A 163 8.41 1.87 34.57
N ALA A 164 9.02 0.97 33.80
CA ALA A 164 10.31 1.18 33.16
C ALA A 164 10.10 1.41 31.66
N GLU A 165 10.91 2.30 31.08
CA GLU A 165 10.86 2.67 29.66
C GLU A 165 12.21 2.36 29.01
N LEU A 166 12.19 1.81 27.80
CA LEU A 166 13.36 1.66 26.93
C LEU A 166 13.04 2.25 25.56
N LYS A 167 13.78 3.29 25.18
CA LYS A 167 13.68 3.86 23.83
C LYS A 167 14.58 3.10 22.87
N ILE A 168 14.01 2.49 21.84
CA ILE A 168 14.77 1.66 20.90
C ILE A 168 15.78 2.52 20.12
N GLY A 169 15.40 3.74 19.76
CA GLY A 169 16.23 4.67 19.00
C GLY A 169 17.56 5.05 19.66
N ASP A 170 17.65 4.96 20.99
CA ASP A 170 18.87 5.25 21.74
C ASP A 170 19.89 4.08 21.66
N HIS A 171 19.51 2.96 21.05
CA HIS A 171 20.26 1.70 21.06
C HIS A 171 20.45 1.05 19.67
N ILE A 172 20.12 1.76 18.58
CA ILE A 172 20.19 1.24 17.20
C ILE A 172 21.58 0.69 16.85
N GLU A 173 22.67 1.36 17.24
CA GLU A 173 24.05 0.92 16.93
C GLU A 173 24.39 -0.47 17.51
N ILE A 174 23.76 -0.85 18.63
CA ILE A 174 23.99 -2.15 19.28
C ILE A 174 23.03 -3.21 18.70
N LEU A 175 21.82 -2.80 18.35
CA LEU A 175 20.81 -3.68 17.73
C LEU A 175 21.11 -3.97 16.25
N ASP A 176 21.91 -3.13 15.57
CA ASP A 176 22.62 -3.40 14.30
C ASP A 176 21.72 -3.87 13.13
N ASP A 177 20.57 -3.22 12.94
CA ASP A 177 19.58 -3.56 11.89
C ASP A 177 19.11 -5.03 11.93
N ARG A 178 19.11 -5.64 13.12
CA ARG A 178 18.69 -7.02 13.34
C ARG A 178 17.27 -7.11 13.88
N GLU A 179 16.82 -8.35 13.93
CA GLU A 179 15.60 -8.78 14.58
C GLU A 179 15.92 -9.62 15.81
N GLY A 180 15.06 -9.55 16.82
CA GLY A 180 15.17 -10.42 17.99
C GLY A 180 14.13 -10.12 19.06
N PHE A 181 14.21 -10.86 20.16
CA PHE A 181 13.28 -10.73 21.29
C PHE A 181 13.96 -10.08 22.50
N PHE A 182 13.17 -9.36 23.30
CA PHE A 182 13.59 -8.82 24.58
C PHE A 182 13.19 -9.74 25.74
N GLY A 183 14.18 -10.07 26.55
CA GLY A 183 14.00 -10.42 27.96
C GLY A 183 14.14 -9.19 28.85
N PHE A 184 14.01 -9.37 30.16
CA PHE A 184 14.29 -8.33 31.15
C PHE A 184 14.71 -8.90 32.50
N LYS A 185 15.43 -8.08 33.27
CA LYS A 185 15.86 -8.36 34.63
C LYS A 185 15.50 -7.18 35.51
N ILE A 186 14.80 -7.46 36.59
CA ILE A 186 14.38 -6.49 37.60
C ILE A 186 15.12 -6.80 38.90
N THR A 187 15.75 -5.79 39.50
CA THR A 187 16.36 -5.88 40.84
C THR A 187 15.73 -4.84 41.75
N ILE A 188 15.12 -5.30 42.83
CA ILE A 188 14.43 -4.46 43.82
C ILE A 188 14.98 -4.72 45.22
N HIS A 189 14.87 -3.71 46.07
CA HIS A 189 15.21 -3.80 47.49
C HIS A 189 14.02 -3.30 48.31
N ASP A 190 13.62 -4.02 49.34
CA ASP A 190 12.64 -3.50 50.30
C ASP A 190 13.22 -2.32 51.12
N LEU A 191 12.43 -1.80 52.06
CA LEU A 191 12.88 -0.72 52.94
C LEU A 191 13.96 -1.18 53.95
N ALA A 192 14.00 -2.47 54.31
CA ALA A 192 15.00 -3.06 55.20
C ALA A 192 16.33 -3.37 54.48
N GLY A 193 16.34 -3.39 53.15
CA GLY A 193 17.48 -3.69 52.29
C GLY A 193 17.56 -5.13 51.79
N ASN A 194 16.53 -5.96 51.95
CA ASN A 194 16.51 -7.30 51.36
C ASN A 194 16.35 -7.20 49.83
N GLU A 195 17.14 -7.97 49.09
CA GLU A 195 17.19 -7.92 47.62
C GLU A 195 16.34 -9.03 47.00
N ARG A 196 15.61 -8.68 45.93
CA ARG A 196 14.99 -9.63 45.01
C ARG A 196 15.43 -9.35 43.58
N ILE A 197 15.74 -10.41 42.86
CA ILE A 197 16.01 -10.40 41.42
C ILE A 197 14.99 -11.30 40.73
N VAL A 198 14.34 -10.76 39.71
CA VAL A 198 13.49 -11.52 38.79
C VAL A 198 13.99 -11.30 37.38
N GLU A 199 14.13 -12.38 36.62
CA GLU A 199 14.58 -12.33 35.24
C GLU A 199 13.64 -13.14 34.37
N PHE A 200 13.31 -12.58 33.21
CA PHE A 200 12.56 -13.22 32.14
C PHE A 200 13.43 -13.23 30.88
N ALA A 201 13.48 -14.39 30.23
CA ALA A 201 14.19 -14.58 28.97
C ALA A 201 13.23 -15.17 27.93
N ASP A 202 13.41 -14.78 26.69
CA ASP A 202 12.69 -15.40 25.57
C ASP A 202 13.31 -16.76 25.26
N ASP A 203 12.48 -17.81 25.15
CA ASP A 203 12.93 -19.17 24.81
C ASP A 203 12.73 -19.55 23.33
N GLY A 204 12.35 -18.57 22.49
CA GLY A 204 11.95 -18.72 21.10
C GLY A 204 10.43 -18.81 20.92
N THR A 205 9.70 -19.24 21.95
CA THR A 205 8.24 -19.43 21.91
C THR A 205 7.50 -18.56 22.92
N ASN A 206 8.04 -18.42 24.13
CA ASN A 206 7.43 -17.69 25.24
C ASN A 206 8.47 -16.87 25.99
N LEU A 207 7.97 -15.86 26.71
CA LEU A 207 8.77 -15.13 27.68
C LEU A 207 8.68 -15.83 29.04
N VAL A 208 9.76 -16.50 29.45
CA VAL A 208 9.78 -17.41 30.61
C VAL A 208 10.63 -16.84 31.72
N GLN A 209 10.16 -16.96 32.97
CA GLN A 209 10.92 -16.58 34.15
C GLN A 209 12.14 -17.50 34.33
N SER A 210 13.35 -16.95 34.18
CA SER A 210 14.62 -17.65 34.41
C SER A 210 15.10 -17.52 35.86
N LEU A 211 14.74 -16.43 36.55
CA LEU A 211 15.08 -16.20 37.97
C LEU A 211 13.91 -15.67 38.81
N PRO A 212 13.82 -16.10 40.08
CA PRO A 212 14.56 -17.21 40.67
C PRO A 212 14.08 -18.57 40.17
N LEU A 213 14.99 -19.53 40.06
CA LEU A 213 14.67 -20.89 39.61
C LEU A 213 13.86 -21.63 40.69
N GLU A 214 12.83 -22.38 40.29
CA GLU A 214 11.99 -23.22 41.19
C GLU A 214 11.26 -22.44 42.32
N THR A 215 10.64 -21.30 42.01
CA THR A 215 9.80 -20.56 42.98
C THR A 215 8.39 -21.16 43.12
N SER A 216 7.89 -21.27 44.36
CA SER A 216 6.50 -21.70 44.63
C SER A 216 5.45 -20.68 44.21
N THR A 217 5.86 -19.44 43.96
CA THR A 217 5.02 -18.33 43.51
C THR A 217 5.76 -17.60 42.39
N PRO A 218 5.62 -18.06 41.13
CA PRO A 218 6.22 -17.39 39.99
C PRO A 218 5.59 -16.02 39.74
N THR A 219 6.40 -15.11 39.21
CA THR A 219 5.94 -13.79 38.75
C THR A 219 5.06 -14.01 37.51
N LYS A 220 3.88 -13.41 37.49
CA LYS A 220 2.96 -13.60 36.36
C LYS A 220 3.26 -12.61 35.24
N ASN A 221 3.40 -13.11 34.00
CA ASN A 221 3.40 -12.27 32.81
C ASN A 221 1.97 -12.02 32.32
N CYS A 222 1.54 -10.77 32.36
CA CYS A 222 0.16 -10.33 32.20
C CYS A 222 -0.03 -9.45 30.97
N LEU A 223 -1.26 -9.40 30.46
CA LEU A 223 -1.67 -8.37 29.51
C LEU A 223 -1.76 -7.02 30.24
N ALA A 224 -1.29 -5.95 29.61
CA ALA A 224 -1.44 -4.60 30.13
C ALA A 224 -2.82 -3.99 29.77
N PRO A 225 -3.36 -3.10 30.61
CA PRO A 225 -2.90 -2.77 31.96
C PRO A 225 -3.08 -3.96 32.91
N ILE A 226 -2.17 -4.11 33.87
CA ILE A 226 -2.21 -5.22 34.83
C ILE A 226 -3.54 -5.20 35.58
N SER A 227 -4.32 -6.27 35.46
CA SER A 227 -5.63 -6.42 36.10
C SER A 227 -5.61 -7.55 37.13
N ASN A 228 -6.51 -7.46 38.12
CA ASN A 228 -6.54 -8.34 39.30
C ASN A 228 -6.80 -9.84 38.99
N GLU A 229 -7.04 -10.22 37.74
CA GLU A 229 -7.38 -11.60 37.31
C GLU A 229 -6.38 -12.20 36.30
N CYS A 230 -5.13 -11.73 36.28
CA CYS A 230 -4.09 -12.30 35.41
C CYS A 230 -3.80 -13.79 35.73
N SER A 231 -3.91 -14.67 34.73
CA SER A 231 -3.37 -16.03 34.79
C SER A 231 -1.87 -16.03 34.48
N ILE A 232 -1.17 -17.11 34.82
CA ILE A 232 0.24 -17.26 34.43
C ILE A 232 0.34 -17.37 32.90
N ASP A 233 1.19 -16.54 32.28
CA ASP A 233 1.54 -16.55 30.85
C ASP A 233 0.45 -16.09 29.87
N GLU A 234 -0.29 -15.03 30.23
CA GLU A 234 -1.23 -14.34 29.32
C GLU A 234 -0.59 -13.13 28.61
N GLY A 235 0.56 -12.65 29.10
CA GLY A 235 1.22 -11.42 28.63
C GLY A 235 2.01 -11.56 27.33
N PHE A 236 2.35 -10.40 26.74
CA PHE A 236 3.08 -10.32 25.47
C PHE A 236 4.58 -10.55 25.64
N ARG A 237 5.21 -11.04 24.57
CA ARG A 237 6.63 -10.88 24.27
C ARG A 237 6.87 -9.53 23.59
N ALA A 238 8.12 -9.11 23.52
CA ALA A 238 8.52 -7.94 22.74
C ALA A 238 9.60 -8.34 21.72
N ARG A 239 9.29 -8.17 20.43
CA ARG A 239 10.21 -8.39 19.31
C ARG A 239 10.60 -7.05 18.72
N TYR A 240 11.90 -6.76 18.69
CA TYR A 240 12.40 -5.67 17.86
C TYR A 240 12.65 -6.19 16.45
N ASP A 241 12.31 -5.36 15.50
CA ASP A 241 12.51 -5.58 14.09
C ASP A 241 12.99 -4.26 13.49
N LEU A 242 14.30 -4.16 13.29
CA LEU A 242 14.94 -3.00 12.67
C LEU A 242 15.26 -3.24 11.20
N LYS A 243 15.03 -4.46 10.70
CA LYS A 243 15.34 -4.80 9.33
C LYS A 243 14.21 -4.28 8.45
N LYS A 244 14.55 -3.56 7.39
CA LYS A 244 13.56 -3.17 6.39
C LYS A 244 13.16 -4.38 5.55
N PRO A 245 11.89 -4.47 5.10
CA PRO A 245 11.51 -5.46 4.10
C PRO A 245 12.26 -5.20 2.79
N GLU A 246 12.48 -6.24 2.00
CA GLU A 246 13.04 -6.14 0.65
C GLU A 246 11.93 -6.41 -0.38
N ILE A 247 12.01 -5.77 -1.54
CA ILE A 247 11.22 -6.16 -2.73
C ILE A 247 12.17 -6.92 -3.64
N MET A 248 12.00 -8.23 -3.69
CA MET A 248 12.95 -9.15 -4.31
C MET A 248 12.80 -9.15 -5.83
N SER A 249 11.55 -9.24 -6.30
CA SER A 249 11.25 -9.36 -7.72
C SER A 249 9.99 -8.58 -8.10
N ILE A 250 9.93 -8.14 -9.35
CA ILE A 250 8.82 -7.39 -9.92
C ILE A 250 8.56 -7.88 -11.34
N SER A 251 7.29 -7.98 -11.70
CA SER A 251 6.85 -8.13 -13.08
C SER A 251 5.72 -7.15 -13.38
N VAL A 252 5.68 -6.68 -14.63
CA VAL A 252 4.61 -5.86 -15.17
C VAL A 252 3.96 -6.60 -16.33
N GLU A 253 2.64 -6.60 -16.37
CA GLU A 253 1.82 -7.21 -17.43
C GLU A 253 0.72 -6.24 -17.88
N SER A 254 0.22 -6.45 -19.09
CA SER A 254 -0.88 -5.70 -19.69
C SER A 254 -1.99 -6.65 -20.10
N SER A 255 -3.26 -6.23 -19.98
CA SER A 255 -4.39 -6.94 -20.56
C SER A 255 -4.39 -6.92 -22.10
N ASN A 256 -3.60 -6.03 -22.71
CA ASN A 256 -3.44 -5.92 -24.14
C ASN A 256 -2.32 -6.84 -24.63
N SER A 257 -2.66 -7.76 -25.53
CA SER A 257 -1.70 -8.67 -26.16
C SER A 257 -1.08 -8.10 -27.44
N GLY A 258 -1.37 -6.84 -27.78
CA GLY A 258 -0.83 -6.15 -28.94
C GLY A 258 0.69 -6.07 -28.91
N THR A 259 1.29 -6.11 -30.09
CA THR A 259 2.74 -6.00 -30.27
C THR A 259 3.03 -4.94 -31.31
N ASN A 260 4.04 -4.10 -31.07
CA ASN A 260 4.49 -3.10 -32.03
C ASN A 260 5.91 -3.46 -32.51
N LEU A 261 6.11 -3.51 -33.83
CA LEU A 261 7.41 -3.82 -34.43
C LEU A 261 8.47 -2.73 -34.20
N ASP A 262 8.04 -1.49 -34.04
CA ASP A 262 8.90 -0.35 -33.73
C ASP A 262 9.28 -0.36 -32.23
N TYR A 263 8.49 -1.03 -31.37
CA TYR A 263 8.70 -1.14 -29.91
C TYR A 263 8.55 -2.58 -29.38
N PRO A 264 9.44 -3.52 -29.77
CA PRO A 264 9.26 -4.95 -29.44
C PRO A 264 9.38 -5.28 -27.95
N GLU A 265 10.10 -4.47 -27.17
CA GLU A 265 10.30 -4.64 -25.72
C GLU A 265 9.39 -3.73 -24.87
N THR A 266 8.17 -3.50 -25.37
CA THR A 266 7.18 -2.61 -24.76
C THR A 266 5.83 -3.30 -24.63
N LEU A 267 5.19 -3.13 -23.49
CA LEU A 267 3.78 -3.41 -23.26
C LEU A 267 2.99 -2.19 -23.72
N LEU A 268 2.12 -2.39 -24.69
CA LEU A 268 1.17 -1.37 -25.10
C LEU A 268 -0.05 -1.42 -24.20
N VAL A 269 -0.59 -0.25 -23.88
CA VAL A 269 -1.89 -0.11 -23.22
C VAL A 269 -2.65 1.06 -23.81
N ARG A 270 -3.94 0.89 -23.96
CA ARG A 270 -4.88 1.92 -24.39
C ARG A 270 -6.00 2.11 -23.38
N HIS A 271 -6.93 3.01 -23.69
CA HIS A 271 -8.14 3.17 -22.86
C HIS A 271 -8.81 1.82 -22.57
N GLN A 272 -9.16 1.60 -21.30
CA GLN A 272 -9.78 0.39 -20.73
C GLN A 272 -8.85 -0.82 -20.57
N ASP A 273 -7.60 -0.74 -21.02
CA ASP A 273 -6.62 -1.77 -20.67
C ASP A 273 -6.24 -1.69 -19.20
N THR A 274 -5.84 -2.82 -18.63
CA THR A 274 -5.37 -2.93 -17.26
C THR A 274 -3.88 -3.28 -17.24
N LEU A 275 -3.12 -2.49 -16.49
CA LEU A 275 -1.75 -2.78 -16.11
C LEU A 275 -1.74 -3.52 -14.79
N THR A 276 -1.00 -4.63 -14.72
CA THR A 276 -0.81 -5.41 -13.50
C THR A 276 0.66 -5.37 -13.13
N VAL A 277 0.99 -4.85 -11.96
CA VAL A 277 2.32 -4.97 -11.35
C VAL A 277 2.25 -6.05 -10.29
N SER A 278 3.04 -7.11 -10.43
CA SER A 278 3.22 -8.13 -9.40
C SER A 278 4.60 -7.97 -8.77
N PHE A 279 4.68 -8.18 -7.46
CA PHE A 279 5.94 -8.10 -6.73
C PHE A 279 5.99 -9.09 -5.57
N GLU A 280 7.20 -9.49 -5.22
CA GLU A 280 7.49 -10.39 -4.12
C GLU A 280 8.33 -9.68 -3.06
N THR A 281 7.95 -9.81 -1.80
CA THR A 281 8.67 -9.24 -0.65
C THR A 281 9.45 -10.31 0.11
N SER A 282 10.48 -9.90 0.86
CA SER A 282 11.26 -10.83 1.72
C SER A 282 10.45 -11.44 2.85
N GLU A 283 9.34 -10.80 3.23
CA GLU A 283 8.50 -11.14 4.38
C GLU A 283 7.06 -10.64 4.19
N ARG A 284 6.17 -10.99 5.12
CA ARG A 284 4.79 -10.49 5.14
C ARG A 284 4.78 -8.99 5.43
N ILE A 285 4.06 -8.24 4.61
CA ILE A 285 3.90 -6.80 4.79
C ILE A 285 2.60 -6.45 5.51
N SER A 286 2.56 -5.26 6.09
CA SER A 286 1.37 -4.67 6.72
C SER A 286 0.22 -4.56 5.72
N VAL A 287 -1.00 -4.83 6.19
CA VAL A 287 -2.23 -4.76 5.39
C VAL A 287 -3.21 -3.74 5.99
N GLN A 288 -4.34 -3.49 5.32
CA GLN A 288 -5.33 -2.49 5.76
C GLN A 288 -5.91 -2.73 7.17
N SER A 289 -5.92 -3.99 7.66
CA SER A 289 -6.33 -4.31 9.03
C SER A 289 -5.25 -4.06 10.08
N ASP A 290 -4.00 -3.93 9.66
CA ASP A 290 -2.88 -3.70 10.56
C ASP A 290 -2.69 -2.20 10.76
N LEU A 291 -2.34 -1.76 11.98
CA LEU A 291 -1.94 -0.37 12.26
C LEU A 291 -2.96 0.68 11.78
N ASP A 292 -4.26 0.40 11.96
CA ASP A 292 -5.39 1.21 11.46
C ASP A 292 -5.37 1.47 9.94
N GLY A 293 -4.61 0.67 9.19
CA GLY A 293 -4.41 0.76 7.75
C GLY A 293 -3.51 1.92 7.31
N ALA A 294 -2.80 2.56 8.23
CA ALA A 294 -1.89 3.66 7.92
C ALA A 294 -0.65 3.19 7.13
N LEU A 295 -0.24 1.93 7.29
CA LEU A 295 0.99 1.36 6.72
C LEU A 295 0.74 0.24 5.71
N LYS A 296 -0.38 0.29 4.99
CA LYS A 296 -0.66 -0.65 3.89
C LYS A 296 0.29 -0.42 2.70
N PRO A 297 0.47 -1.43 1.81
CA PRO A 297 1.22 -1.24 0.57
C PRO A 297 0.58 -0.17 -0.31
N MET A 298 1.43 0.60 -0.99
CA MET A 298 1.03 1.63 -1.93
C MET A 298 1.74 1.39 -3.26
N VAL A 299 0.98 1.44 -4.35
CA VAL A 299 1.50 1.34 -5.71
C VAL A 299 0.98 2.52 -6.52
N SER A 300 1.86 3.15 -7.28
CA SER A 300 1.50 4.27 -8.15
C SER A 300 2.27 4.18 -9.45
N PHE A 301 1.59 4.37 -10.57
CA PHE A 301 2.25 4.59 -11.85
C PHE A 301 2.56 6.07 -12.01
N TYR A 302 3.53 6.40 -12.85
CA TYR A 302 3.94 7.79 -13.06
C TYR A 302 4.11 8.09 -14.53
N HIS A 303 3.53 9.21 -14.95
CA HIS A 303 3.89 9.86 -16.20
C HIS A 303 4.74 11.09 -15.86
N ILE A 304 6.04 11.01 -16.10
CA ILE A 304 7.03 12.02 -15.68
C ILE A 304 6.95 12.18 -14.14
N ASP A 305 6.38 13.29 -13.64
CA ASP A 305 6.23 13.57 -12.21
C ASP A 305 4.77 13.49 -11.73
N LYS A 306 3.85 13.05 -12.60
CA LYS A 306 2.42 12.99 -12.29
C LYS A 306 2.01 11.57 -11.84
N PRO A 307 1.59 11.39 -10.57
CA PRO A 307 1.18 10.09 -10.07
C PRO A 307 -0.18 9.66 -10.61
N LEU A 308 -0.31 8.36 -10.82
CA LEU A 308 -1.52 7.60 -11.11
C LEU A 308 -1.62 6.52 -10.03
N PRO A 309 -2.14 6.88 -8.84
CA PRO A 309 -2.21 5.95 -7.71
C PRO A 309 -3.16 4.80 -8.01
N VAL A 310 -2.75 3.59 -7.64
CA VAL A 310 -3.61 2.41 -7.67
C VAL A 310 -4.52 2.45 -6.44
N SER A 311 -5.83 2.32 -6.63
CA SER A 311 -6.77 2.26 -5.50
C SER A 311 -6.49 1.03 -4.63
N ASP A 312 -6.64 1.17 -3.31
CA ASP A 312 -6.34 0.12 -2.33
C ASP A 312 -7.06 -1.21 -2.63
N GLU A 313 -8.28 -1.15 -3.16
CA GLU A 313 -9.06 -2.34 -3.50
C GLU A 313 -8.45 -3.17 -4.64
N PHE A 314 -7.49 -2.62 -5.38
CA PHE A 314 -6.77 -3.29 -6.46
C PHE A 314 -5.34 -3.69 -6.06
N ILE A 315 -4.92 -3.42 -4.82
CA ILE A 315 -3.64 -3.87 -4.27
C ILE A 315 -3.91 -5.05 -3.32
N LYS A 316 -3.56 -6.26 -3.74
CA LYS A 316 -3.93 -7.48 -3.02
C LYS A 316 -2.81 -8.50 -3.00
N ASN A 317 -2.74 -9.23 -1.90
CA ASN A 317 -1.98 -10.46 -1.83
C ASN A 317 -2.57 -11.49 -2.81
N VAL A 318 -1.71 -12.25 -3.48
CA VAL A 318 -2.10 -13.30 -4.42
C VAL A 318 -2.65 -14.50 -3.66
N THR A 319 -3.93 -14.83 -3.83
CA THR A 319 -4.64 -15.84 -3.01
C THR A 319 -4.04 -17.26 -3.01
N SER A 320 -3.23 -17.62 -4.00
CA SER A 320 -2.53 -18.91 -4.04
C SER A 320 -1.24 -18.92 -3.22
N ASP A 321 -0.78 -17.77 -2.78
CA ASP A 321 0.41 -17.62 -1.95
C ASP A 321 0.06 -17.89 -0.48
N THR A 322 0.63 -18.97 0.05
CA THR A 322 0.49 -19.32 1.48
C THR A 322 1.47 -18.55 2.36
N THR A 323 2.49 -17.93 1.77
CA THR A 323 3.54 -17.22 2.50
C THR A 323 3.16 -15.78 2.84
N GLY A 324 2.27 -15.15 2.06
CA GLY A 324 1.82 -13.79 2.30
C GLY A 324 2.75 -12.71 1.73
N THR A 325 3.70 -13.08 0.87
CA THR A 325 4.76 -12.21 0.34
C THR A 325 4.56 -11.83 -1.13
N ILE A 326 3.64 -12.47 -1.85
CA ILE A 326 3.38 -12.17 -3.27
C ILE A 326 2.16 -11.28 -3.39
N TRP A 327 2.34 -10.14 -4.04
CA TRP A 327 1.34 -9.10 -4.19
C TRP A 327 1.14 -8.70 -5.64
N LYS A 328 -0.07 -8.21 -5.95
CA LYS A 328 -0.39 -7.61 -7.23
C LYS A 328 -1.16 -6.30 -7.06
N ALA A 329 -0.93 -5.37 -7.97
CA ALA A 329 -1.60 -4.09 -8.07
C ALA A 329 -2.10 -3.88 -9.51
N GLU A 330 -3.37 -3.49 -9.68
CA GLU A 330 -4.01 -3.34 -10.99
C GLU A 330 -4.46 -1.89 -11.25
N LEU A 331 -3.99 -1.28 -12.34
CA LEU A 331 -4.41 0.05 -12.81
C LEU A 331 -5.13 -0.06 -14.15
N THR A 332 -6.37 0.42 -14.23
CA THR A 332 -7.06 0.59 -15.52
C THR A 332 -6.72 1.95 -16.14
N ILE A 333 -6.39 1.95 -17.42
CA ILE A 333 -6.08 3.16 -18.19
C ILE A 333 -7.36 3.90 -18.57
N ASP A 334 -7.48 5.14 -18.12
CA ASP A 334 -8.61 6.02 -18.43
C ASP A 334 -8.17 7.15 -19.36
N GLU A 335 -8.83 7.26 -20.53
CA GLU A 335 -8.60 8.36 -21.48
C GLU A 335 -9.03 9.70 -20.89
N ASN A 336 -9.96 9.73 -19.94
CA ASN A 336 -10.40 10.96 -19.29
C ASN A 336 -9.45 11.43 -18.18
N SER A 337 -8.37 10.68 -17.91
CA SER A 337 -7.36 11.06 -16.93
C SER A 337 -6.65 12.34 -17.35
N GLU A 338 -6.56 13.33 -16.45
CA GLU A 338 -5.78 14.56 -16.69
C GLU A 338 -4.29 14.29 -16.98
N VAL A 339 -3.81 13.11 -16.59
CA VAL A 339 -2.43 12.68 -16.82
C VAL A 339 -2.28 12.05 -18.20
N LEU A 340 -3.20 11.17 -18.60
CA LEU A 340 -3.06 10.31 -19.78
C LEU A 340 -3.82 10.79 -21.01
N ASN A 341 -4.80 11.70 -20.89
CA ASN A 341 -5.68 12.10 -21.99
C ASN A 341 -4.90 12.63 -23.21
N GLU A 342 -5.29 12.16 -24.41
CA GLU A 342 -4.76 12.54 -25.73
C GLU A 342 -3.22 12.50 -25.80
N LYS A 343 -2.59 11.42 -25.33
CA LYS A 343 -1.13 11.25 -25.30
C LYS A 343 -0.67 9.83 -25.61
N GLU A 344 0.55 9.75 -26.14
CA GLU A 344 1.23 8.50 -26.47
C GLU A 344 2.67 8.49 -25.92
N GLU A 345 2.85 8.04 -24.68
CA GLU A 345 4.11 8.14 -23.95
C GLU A 345 4.38 6.91 -23.04
N TYR A 346 5.42 6.97 -22.22
CA TYR A 346 5.83 5.86 -21.34
C TYR A 346 5.43 6.10 -19.87
N LEU A 347 5.27 5.01 -19.12
CA LEU A 347 5.01 5.04 -17.68
C LEU A 347 6.16 4.44 -16.88
N GLY A 348 6.50 5.11 -15.78
CA GLY A 348 7.21 4.54 -14.65
C GLY A 348 6.25 4.04 -13.58
N PHE A 349 6.78 3.49 -12.49
CA PHE A 349 5.99 3.10 -11.33
C PHE A 349 6.81 3.13 -10.04
N GLN A 350 6.11 3.20 -8.91
CA GLN A 350 6.65 3.21 -7.56
C GLN A 350 5.86 2.22 -6.70
N ILE A 351 6.59 1.53 -5.83
CA ILE A 351 6.03 0.61 -4.85
C ILE A 351 6.60 1.02 -3.48
N ILE A 352 5.71 1.23 -2.52
CA ILE A 352 6.04 1.47 -1.12
C ILE A 352 5.38 0.36 -0.30
N VAL A 353 6.17 -0.33 0.50
CA VAL A 353 5.69 -1.39 1.40
C VAL A 353 6.22 -1.14 2.81
N PHE A 354 5.49 -1.68 3.78
CA PHE A 354 5.89 -1.66 5.18
C PHE A 354 5.80 -3.08 5.72
N ASP A 355 6.79 -3.54 6.48
CA ASP A 355 6.63 -4.79 7.22
C ASP A 355 5.58 -4.64 8.34
N LYS A 356 5.37 -5.70 9.13
CA LYS A 356 4.42 -5.70 10.25
C LYS A 356 4.84 -4.82 11.42
N ALA A 357 6.15 -4.55 11.59
CA ALA A 357 6.66 -3.62 12.59
C ALA A 357 6.54 -2.15 12.13
N GLY A 358 6.37 -1.94 10.82
CA GLY A 358 6.24 -0.66 10.17
C GLY A 358 7.53 -0.13 9.54
N ASN A 359 8.57 -0.94 9.32
CA ASN A 359 9.75 -0.47 8.58
C ASN A 359 9.42 -0.33 7.10
N GLN A 360 9.85 0.77 6.48
CA GLN A 360 9.47 1.12 5.11
C GLN A 360 10.53 0.66 4.09
N ARG A 361 10.06 0.11 2.98
CA ARG A 361 10.82 -0.05 1.74
C ARG A 361 10.11 0.66 0.61
N GLU A 362 10.87 1.46 -0.13
CA GLU A 362 10.40 2.17 -1.30
C GLU A 362 11.29 1.87 -2.49
N ILE A 363 10.68 1.59 -3.65
CA ILE A 363 11.38 1.49 -4.93
C ILE A 363 10.63 2.26 -5.99
N SER A 364 11.36 2.78 -6.98
CA SER A 364 10.77 3.41 -8.15
C SER A 364 11.52 3.02 -9.41
N PHE A 365 10.77 2.87 -10.49
CA PHE A 365 11.25 2.62 -11.84
C PHE A 365 10.83 3.80 -12.71
N ASN A 366 11.81 4.50 -13.24
CA ASN A 366 11.61 5.65 -14.11
C ASN A 366 11.90 5.27 -15.56
N ASP A 367 10.97 5.66 -16.44
CA ASP A 367 11.15 5.54 -17.88
C ASP A 367 11.60 6.90 -18.45
N ASN A 368 12.73 6.91 -19.16
CA ASN A 368 13.32 8.11 -19.75
C ASN A 368 13.04 8.25 -21.26
N GLY A 369 12.14 7.45 -21.81
CA GLY A 369 11.87 7.36 -23.25
C GLY A 369 12.72 6.32 -23.99
N THR A 370 13.84 5.88 -23.42
CA THR A 370 14.72 4.86 -24.01
C THR A 370 14.79 3.56 -23.21
N GLU A 371 14.78 3.66 -21.89
CA GLU A 371 14.87 2.52 -20.97
C GLU A 371 14.07 2.78 -19.70
N LEU A 372 13.68 1.68 -19.05
CA LEU A 372 13.10 1.68 -17.71
C LEU A 372 14.21 1.31 -16.72
N SER A 373 14.51 2.22 -15.80
CA SER A 373 15.62 2.08 -14.85
C SER A 373 15.12 2.21 -13.42
N GLN A 374 15.63 1.37 -12.52
CA GLN A 374 15.33 1.49 -11.09
C GLN A 374 16.13 2.66 -10.50
N ASN A 375 15.48 3.53 -9.73
CA ASN A 375 16.18 4.47 -8.87
C ASN A 375 16.65 3.73 -7.62
N ILE A 376 17.95 3.48 -7.54
CA ILE A 376 18.57 2.83 -6.38
C ILE A 376 18.96 3.92 -5.39
N ILE A 377 18.36 3.90 -4.20
CA ILE A 377 18.81 4.67 -3.04
C ILE A 377 20.04 3.95 -2.48
N SER A 378 21.08 4.70 -2.08
CA SER A 378 22.33 4.11 -1.58
C SER A 378 22.08 3.12 -0.44
N ASP A 379 22.78 1.99 -0.47
CA ASP A 379 22.74 0.90 0.52
C ASP A 379 21.50 0.00 0.49
N GLU A 380 20.64 0.09 -0.53
CA GLU A 380 19.49 -0.82 -0.71
C GLU A 380 19.64 -1.74 -1.94
N ASP A 381 19.23 -3.00 -1.79
CA ASP A 381 19.30 -3.99 -2.87
C ASP A 381 18.31 -3.68 -4.00
N SER A 382 18.77 -3.86 -5.25
CA SER A 382 17.93 -3.69 -6.44
C SER A 382 16.89 -4.79 -6.55
N ALA A 383 15.67 -4.45 -6.95
CA ALA A 383 14.63 -5.43 -7.22
C ALA A 383 14.81 -5.99 -8.64
N GLU A 384 14.71 -7.31 -8.80
CA GLU A 384 14.83 -7.92 -10.12
C GLU A 384 13.56 -7.64 -10.96
N ASN A 385 13.70 -6.89 -12.05
CA ASN A 385 12.63 -6.76 -13.06
C ASN A 385 12.63 -8.00 -13.96
N LEU A 386 11.70 -8.92 -13.69
CA LEU A 386 11.57 -10.20 -14.38
C LEU A 386 11.07 -10.04 -15.81
N THR A 387 10.19 -9.07 -16.08
CA THR A 387 9.61 -8.90 -17.41
C THR A 387 10.57 -8.22 -18.38
N LYS A 388 11.43 -7.31 -17.88
CA LYS A 388 12.36 -6.48 -18.67
C LYS A 388 11.67 -5.65 -19.77
N LYS A 389 10.37 -5.44 -19.65
CA LYS A 389 9.55 -4.66 -20.57
C LYS A 389 9.26 -3.27 -20.03
N ARG A 390 9.08 -2.34 -20.95
CA ARG A 390 8.62 -0.96 -20.68
C ARG A 390 7.11 -0.89 -20.86
N VAL A 391 6.45 0.11 -20.30
CA VAL A 391 5.01 0.35 -20.53
C VAL A 391 4.86 1.62 -21.36
N ARG A 392 4.23 1.51 -22.53
CA ARG A 392 3.83 2.64 -23.37
C ARG A 392 2.31 2.69 -23.41
N PHE A 393 1.76 3.83 -23.03
CA PHE A 393 0.33 4.06 -23.15
C PHE A 393 0.04 4.88 -24.40
N ASP A 394 -1.11 4.62 -25.00
CA ASP A 394 -1.62 5.33 -26.15
C ASP A 394 -3.13 5.58 -25.98
N THR A 395 -3.49 6.84 -25.74
CA THR A 395 -4.89 7.28 -25.65
C THR A 395 -5.28 8.16 -26.84
N VAL A 396 -4.41 8.30 -27.85
CA VAL A 396 -4.71 9.09 -29.05
C VAL A 396 -5.52 8.23 -30.00
N LEU A 397 -6.63 8.76 -30.52
CA LEU A 397 -7.41 8.05 -31.51
C LEU A 397 -6.82 8.26 -32.92
N PRO A 398 -6.75 7.21 -33.76
CA PRO A 398 -6.32 7.35 -35.14
C PRO A 398 -7.36 8.14 -35.94
N ASN A 399 -6.99 9.30 -36.46
CA ASN A 399 -7.90 10.17 -37.22
C ASN A 399 -7.76 9.99 -38.72
N ILE A 400 -8.88 9.95 -39.45
CA ILE A 400 -8.86 9.99 -40.91
C ILE A 400 -8.83 11.46 -41.33
N LEU A 401 -7.69 11.93 -41.82
CA LEU A 401 -7.43 13.34 -42.13
C LEU A 401 -8.16 13.79 -43.40
N ASN A 402 -8.07 12.99 -44.46
CA ASN A 402 -8.66 13.29 -45.75
C ASN A 402 -9.07 12.03 -46.51
N PHE A 403 -9.96 12.21 -47.48
CA PHE A 403 -10.33 11.17 -48.43
C PHE A 403 -10.59 11.72 -49.84
N SER A 404 -10.64 10.82 -50.81
CA SER A 404 -11.07 11.11 -52.17
C SER A 404 -11.65 9.88 -52.84
N PHE A 405 -12.65 10.07 -53.68
CA PHE A 405 -13.14 9.03 -54.60
C PHE A 405 -12.41 9.05 -55.94
N SER A 406 -12.31 7.87 -56.55
CA SER A 406 -12.03 7.69 -57.97
C SER A 406 -12.90 6.56 -58.55
N SER A 407 -13.11 6.58 -59.87
CA SER A 407 -13.85 5.56 -60.61
C SER A 407 -13.14 5.24 -61.91
N THR A 408 -13.24 4.00 -62.38
CA THR A 408 -12.75 3.63 -63.72
C THR A 408 -13.60 4.21 -64.85
N ASN A 409 -14.82 4.64 -64.55
CA ASN A 409 -15.70 5.28 -65.51
C ASN A 409 -15.19 6.68 -65.86
N GLN A 410 -15.01 6.95 -67.14
CA GLN A 410 -14.58 8.26 -67.66
C GLN A 410 -15.77 9.16 -68.07
N GLY A 411 -17.00 8.69 -67.84
CA GLY A 411 -18.22 9.44 -68.12
C GLY A 411 -18.34 10.68 -67.24
N LEU A 412 -18.83 11.76 -67.82
CA LEU A 412 -19.09 13.02 -67.13
C LEU A 412 -20.55 13.40 -67.34
N ASN A 413 -21.21 13.84 -66.28
CA ASN A 413 -22.51 14.49 -66.36
C ASN A 413 -22.48 15.84 -65.64
N SER A 414 -21.68 16.77 -66.15
CA SER A 414 -21.47 18.07 -65.50
C SER A 414 -22.66 19.02 -65.58
N GLU A 415 -23.59 18.78 -66.51
CA GLU A 415 -24.79 19.61 -66.67
C GLU A 415 -25.81 19.33 -65.57
N ASP A 416 -26.04 18.05 -65.25
CA ASP A 416 -26.97 17.67 -64.17
C ASP A 416 -26.27 17.56 -62.81
N PHE A 417 -25.02 17.08 -62.79
CA PHE A 417 -24.29 16.73 -61.57
C PHE A 417 -22.83 17.21 -61.63
N SER A 418 -22.60 18.50 -61.39
CA SER A 418 -21.26 19.04 -61.20
C SER A 418 -20.53 18.34 -60.05
N GLN A 419 -19.21 18.12 -60.19
CA GLN A 419 -18.37 17.49 -59.17
C GLN A 419 -18.87 16.10 -58.72
N THR A 420 -19.33 15.29 -59.68
CA THR A 420 -19.78 13.92 -59.44
C THR A 420 -19.00 12.95 -60.32
N LEU A 421 -18.52 11.87 -59.71
CA LEU A 421 -17.96 10.70 -60.39
C LEU A 421 -19.08 9.68 -60.58
N LEU A 422 -19.08 9.00 -61.73
CA LEU A 422 -20.09 8.01 -62.09
C LEU A 422 -19.49 6.61 -61.97
N ALA A 423 -20.31 5.63 -61.65
CA ALA A 423 -19.97 4.21 -61.74
C ALA A 423 -21.19 3.41 -62.19
N LYS A 424 -20.98 2.44 -63.09
CA LYS A 424 -21.97 1.43 -63.49
C LYS A 424 -21.47 0.04 -63.14
N ALA A 425 -22.30 -0.98 -63.36
CA ALA A 425 -21.89 -2.37 -63.20
C ALA A 425 -20.61 -2.67 -64.02
N GLY A 426 -19.62 -3.27 -63.37
CA GLY A 426 -18.31 -3.60 -63.92
C GLY A 426 -17.24 -2.50 -63.76
N ASP A 427 -17.60 -1.31 -63.26
CA ASP A 427 -16.63 -0.28 -62.89
C ASP A 427 -16.09 -0.53 -61.47
N ASN A 428 -14.84 -0.13 -61.24
CA ASN A 428 -14.26 -0.11 -59.92
C ASN A 428 -14.41 1.28 -59.30
N ILE A 429 -14.90 1.30 -58.06
CA ILE A 429 -14.99 2.48 -57.20
C ILE A 429 -13.85 2.37 -56.20
N THR A 430 -12.96 3.36 -56.16
CA THR A 430 -11.84 3.39 -55.23
C THR A 430 -11.99 4.57 -54.28
N LEU A 431 -11.93 4.28 -52.98
CA LEU A 431 -11.85 5.26 -51.90
C LEU A 431 -10.40 5.30 -51.40
N SER A 432 -9.75 6.45 -51.53
CA SER A 432 -8.43 6.70 -50.95
C SER A 432 -8.58 7.57 -49.72
N PHE A 433 -7.85 7.28 -48.65
CA PHE A 433 -7.88 8.06 -47.42
C PHE A 433 -6.52 8.06 -46.72
N GLN A 434 -6.29 9.08 -45.91
CA GLN A 434 -5.07 9.25 -45.12
C GLN A 434 -5.40 9.27 -43.63
N THR A 435 -4.62 8.56 -42.82
CA THR A 435 -4.73 8.52 -41.36
C THR A 435 -3.65 9.39 -40.69
N SER A 436 -3.89 9.82 -39.45
CA SER A 436 -2.95 10.62 -38.64
C SER A 436 -1.69 9.87 -38.26
N GLU A 437 -1.78 8.55 -38.27
CA GLU A 437 -0.77 7.62 -37.81
C GLU A 437 -0.88 6.29 -38.56
N ARG A 438 0.02 5.37 -38.23
CA ARG A 438 0.05 4.03 -38.78
C ARG A 438 -1.10 3.20 -38.19
N ILE A 439 -1.83 2.51 -39.06
CA ILE A 439 -2.95 1.64 -38.69
C ILE A 439 -2.47 0.18 -38.66
N ASP A 440 -2.91 -0.57 -37.66
CA ASP A 440 -2.71 -2.02 -37.60
C ASP A 440 -3.32 -2.69 -38.85
N ASN A 441 -2.52 -3.57 -39.44
CA ASN A 441 -2.88 -4.35 -40.62
C ASN A 441 -2.40 -5.80 -40.50
N ASP A 442 -1.93 -6.18 -39.32
CA ASP A 442 -1.35 -7.48 -39.05
C ASP A 442 -2.23 -8.26 -38.08
N SER A 443 -2.61 -7.64 -36.95
CA SER A 443 -3.43 -8.31 -35.92
C SER A 443 -4.92 -8.07 -36.15
N ILE A 444 -5.30 -6.83 -36.46
CA ILE A 444 -6.67 -6.42 -36.79
C ILE A 444 -6.63 -5.61 -38.09
N PHE A 445 -7.49 -5.96 -39.04
CA PHE A 445 -7.52 -5.29 -40.33
C PHE A 445 -8.52 -4.13 -40.37
N PRO A 446 -8.23 -3.04 -41.11
CA PRO A 446 -9.19 -1.97 -41.31
C PRO A 446 -10.35 -2.41 -42.21
N GLU A 447 -11.51 -1.79 -42.00
CA GLU A 447 -12.74 -2.04 -42.76
C GLU A 447 -13.17 -0.80 -43.54
N VAL A 448 -13.55 -0.99 -44.81
CA VAL A 448 -14.17 0.05 -45.64
C VAL A 448 -15.48 -0.45 -46.21
N ILE A 449 -16.54 0.34 -46.02
CA ILE A 449 -17.91 -0.05 -46.30
C ILE A 449 -18.57 1.04 -47.12
N PHE A 450 -19.10 0.70 -48.29
CA PHE A 450 -19.85 1.61 -49.15
C PHE A 450 -21.33 1.55 -48.79
N LEU A 451 -21.96 2.71 -48.67
CA LEU A 451 -23.36 2.86 -48.22
C LEU A 451 -24.22 3.32 -49.40
N ASN A 452 -25.25 2.57 -49.73
CA ASN A 452 -26.24 2.90 -50.74
C ASN A 452 -27.64 2.98 -50.10
N GLY A 453 -27.96 4.14 -49.53
CA GLY A 453 -29.18 4.30 -48.71
C GLY A 453 -29.14 3.38 -47.49
N ASN A 454 -30.04 2.39 -47.45
CA ASN A 454 -30.11 1.40 -46.36
C ASN A 454 -29.30 0.13 -46.64
N GLU A 455 -28.73 -0.01 -47.83
CA GLU A 455 -27.91 -1.14 -48.25
C GLU A 455 -26.43 -0.82 -48.04
N GLN A 456 -25.62 -1.80 -47.67
CA GLN A 456 -24.19 -1.63 -47.42
C GLN A 456 -23.41 -2.77 -48.06
N GLU A 457 -22.24 -2.47 -48.59
CA GLU A 457 -21.34 -3.45 -49.20
C GLU A 457 -19.90 -3.18 -48.75
N ASN A 458 -19.20 -4.22 -48.30
CA ASN A 458 -17.82 -4.09 -47.86
C ASN A 458 -16.88 -4.10 -49.06
N ALA A 459 -15.81 -3.30 -49.01
CA ALA A 459 -14.66 -3.50 -49.88
C ALA A 459 -14.08 -4.91 -49.64
N GLU A 460 -13.48 -5.51 -50.67
CA GLU A 460 -12.77 -6.76 -50.46
C GLU A 460 -11.52 -6.50 -49.62
N GLN A 461 -11.26 -7.35 -48.62
CA GLN A 461 -10.12 -7.16 -47.72
C GLN A 461 -8.79 -7.06 -48.48
N SER A 462 -8.60 -7.88 -49.52
CA SER A 462 -7.41 -7.86 -50.38
C SER A 462 -7.27 -6.59 -51.24
N SER A 463 -8.33 -5.79 -51.35
CA SER A 463 -8.31 -4.51 -52.06
C SER A 463 -7.92 -3.34 -51.15
N ILE A 464 -7.93 -3.55 -49.82
CA ILE A 464 -7.55 -2.56 -48.83
C ILE A 464 -6.03 -2.65 -48.68
N ILE A 465 -5.33 -1.72 -49.30
CA ILE A 465 -3.87 -1.67 -49.32
C ILE A 465 -3.39 -0.32 -48.81
N HIS A 466 -2.19 -0.32 -48.23
CA HIS A 466 -1.55 0.89 -47.74
C HIS A 466 -0.20 1.16 -48.38
N THR A 467 0.20 2.42 -48.30
CA THR A 467 1.53 2.93 -48.65
C THR A 467 1.97 3.88 -47.54
N ASP A 468 3.14 4.52 -47.71
CA ASP A 468 3.63 5.55 -46.80
C ASP A 468 3.64 5.12 -45.33
N ASN A 469 4.28 3.97 -45.09
CA ASN A 469 4.39 3.35 -43.76
C ASN A 469 3.04 3.11 -43.04
N GLY A 470 1.96 2.86 -43.80
CA GLY A 470 0.65 2.53 -43.22
C GLY A 470 -0.24 3.72 -42.89
N THR A 471 0.05 4.90 -43.46
CA THR A 471 -0.76 6.11 -43.27
C THR A 471 -1.66 6.44 -44.47
N ASN A 472 -1.29 6.00 -45.67
CA ASN A 472 -2.07 6.23 -46.89
C ASN A 472 -2.72 4.94 -47.37
N TRP A 473 -4.05 4.94 -47.45
CA TRP A 473 -4.86 3.76 -47.68
C TRP A 473 -5.72 3.90 -48.93
N THR A 474 -5.97 2.77 -49.60
CA THR A 474 -6.93 2.68 -50.69
C THR A 474 -7.77 1.42 -50.54
N ALA A 475 -9.08 1.54 -50.77
CA ALA A 475 -10.01 0.41 -50.80
C ALA A 475 -10.82 0.45 -52.09
N THR A 476 -11.02 -0.71 -52.73
CA THR A 476 -11.70 -0.79 -54.03
C THR A 476 -12.90 -1.72 -53.99
N LEU A 477 -14.00 -1.30 -54.61
CA LEU A 477 -15.22 -2.07 -54.75
C LEU A 477 -15.63 -2.17 -56.23
N ASP A 478 -15.90 -3.39 -56.71
CA ASP A 478 -16.59 -3.60 -57.99
C ASP A 478 -18.06 -3.20 -57.82
N ALA A 479 -18.49 -2.18 -58.58
CA ALA A 479 -19.84 -1.63 -58.55
C ALA A 479 -20.92 -2.67 -58.91
N SER A 480 -20.56 -3.80 -59.50
CA SER A 480 -21.45 -4.95 -59.74
C SER A 480 -21.99 -5.59 -58.47
N LYS A 481 -21.27 -5.45 -57.35
CA LYS A 481 -21.68 -5.97 -56.03
C LYS A 481 -22.76 -5.14 -55.36
N LEU A 482 -22.89 -3.88 -55.78
CA LEU A 482 -23.94 -3.00 -55.28
C LEU A 482 -25.32 -3.48 -55.79
N PRO A 483 -26.42 -2.92 -55.27
CA PRO A 483 -27.78 -3.24 -55.73
C PRO A 483 -28.00 -2.97 -57.23
N ALA A 484 -28.62 -3.93 -57.94
CA ALA A 484 -28.98 -3.78 -59.36
C ALA A 484 -30.21 -2.88 -59.55
N ASN A 485 -30.33 -2.25 -60.73
CA ASN A 485 -31.45 -1.36 -61.09
C ASN A 485 -31.66 -0.20 -60.10
N LYS A 486 -30.59 0.28 -59.47
CA LYS A 486 -30.58 1.44 -58.57
C LYS A 486 -29.70 2.53 -59.15
N GLU A 487 -30.08 3.76 -58.85
CA GLU A 487 -29.29 4.96 -59.12
C GLU A 487 -29.30 5.81 -57.86
N ASN A 488 -28.14 6.03 -57.23
CA ASN A 488 -28.03 6.75 -55.95
C ASN A 488 -26.60 7.29 -55.78
N PHE A 489 -26.46 8.32 -54.94
CA PHE A 489 -25.16 8.69 -54.40
C PHE A 489 -24.72 7.74 -53.28
N LEU A 490 -23.42 7.48 -53.20
CA LEU A 490 -22.84 6.59 -52.20
C LEU A 490 -22.28 7.37 -51.02
N GLY A 491 -22.67 6.95 -49.82
CA GLY A 491 -21.92 7.22 -48.59
C GLY A 491 -20.85 6.16 -48.36
N PHE A 492 -20.12 6.29 -47.25
CA PHE A 492 -19.16 5.27 -46.83
C PHE A 492 -18.92 5.28 -45.32
N ARG A 493 -18.38 4.19 -44.80
CA ARG A 493 -17.90 4.05 -43.43
C ARG A 493 -16.50 3.42 -43.45
N ILE A 494 -15.58 3.97 -42.67
CA ILE A 494 -14.23 3.47 -42.47
C ILE A 494 -14.08 3.15 -40.98
N ILE A 495 -13.53 1.98 -40.66
CA ILE A 495 -13.16 1.59 -39.30
C ILE A 495 -11.66 1.26 -39.33
N VAL A 496 -10.88 1.96 -38.50
CA VAL A 496 -9.43 1.77 -38.38
C VAL A 496 -9.04 1.54 -36.93
N TYR A 497 -7.93 0.82 -36.76
CA TYR A 497 -7.32 0.48 -35.47
C TYR A 497 -5.85 0.88 -35.53
N ASP A 498 -5.32 1.64 -34.58
CA ASP A 498 -3.86 1.83 -34.49
C ASP A 498 -3.16 0.58 -33.95
N GLU A 499 -1.84 0.64 -33.75
CA GLU A 499 -1.03 -0.48 -33.28
C GLU A 499 -1.24 -0.81 -31.78
N ALA A 500 -1.71 0.15 -30.96
CA ALA A 500 -2.21 -0.11 -29.61
C ALA A 500 -3.66 -0.66 -29.63
N GLY A 501 -4.32 -0.52 -30.78
CA GLY A 501 -5.67 -0.87 -31.15
C GLY A 501 -6.75 0.11 -30.70
N ASN A 502 -6.42 1.40 -30.50
CA ASN A 502 -7.47 2.41 -30.40
C ASN A 502 -8.26 2.44 -31.70
N ILE A 503 -9.59 2.62 -31.59
CA ILE A 503 -10.51 2.49 -32.71
C ILE A 503 -11.08 3.84 -33.12
N ARG A 504 -11.14 4.07 -34.43
CA ARG A 504 -11.91 5.19 -35.01
C ARG A 504 -12.89 4.70 -36.06
N THR A 505 -14.13 5.19 -35.96
CA THR A 505 -15.17 4.98 -36.98
C THR A 505 -15.53 6.31 -37.64
N LEU A 506 -15.14 6.45 -38.92
CA LEU A 506 -15.58 7.53 -39.79
C LEU A 506 -16.81 7.08 -40.59
N LYS A 507 -17.84 7.91 -40.68
CA LYS A 507 -19.04 7.66 -41.48
C LYS A 507 -19.46 8.93 -42.22
N PHE A 508 -19.55 8.83 -43.54
CA PHE A 508 -20.16 9.82 -44.41
C PHE A 508 -21.44 9.26 -45.03
N LEU A 509 -22.51 10.06 -45.05
CA LEU A 509 -23.77 9.74 -45.71
C LEU A 509 -24.00 10.75 -46.84
N ASP A 510 -24.45 10.28 -48.01
CA ASP A 510 -24.93 11.17 -49.06
C ASP A 510 -26.46 11.23 -49.02
N ASP A 511 -27.02 12.44 -48.93
CA ASP A 511 -28.46 12.69 -48.91
C ASP A 511 -29.03 13.08 -50.29
N ASN A 512 -28.26 12.82 -51.35
CA ASN A 512 -28.39 13.28 -52.74
C ASN A 512 -28.03 14.74 -52.98
N THR A 513 -28.01 15.59 -51.96
CA THR A 513 -27.62 17.00 -52.09
C THR A 513 -26.14 17.21 -51.75
N SER A 514 -25.65 16.53 -50.72
CA SER A 514 -24.29 16.65 -50.23
C SER A 514 -23.82 15.37 -49.52
N LEU A 515 -22.51 15.24 -49.39
CA LEU A 515 -21.86 14.16 -48.65
C LEU A 515 -21.50 14.69 -47.25
N ILE A 516 -22.15 14.18 -46.22
CA ILE A 516 -22.14 14.73 -44.86
C ILE A 516 -21.44 13.76 -43.91
N GLN A 517 -20.49 14.28 -43.13
CA GLN A 517 -19.86 13.52 -42.05
C GLN A 517 -20.85 13.36 -40.88
N LEU A 518 -21.11 12.11 -40.48
CA LEU A 518 -21.99 11.77 -39.35
C LEU A 518 -21.21 11.33 -38.11
N SER A 519 -20.08 10.67 -38.30
CA SER A 519 -19.21 10.16 -37.23
C SER A 519 -17.76 10.26 -37.70
N PRO A 520 -16.81 10.69 -36.86
CA PRO A 520 -17.06 11.48 -35.66
C PRO A 520 -17.84 12.76 -36.00
N PRO A 521 -18.54 13.40 -35.04
CA PRO A 521 -19.15 14.72 -35.26
C PRO A 521 -18.10 15.75 -35.68
N LEU A 522 -18.52 16.80 -36.39
CA LEU A 522 -17.60 17.86 -36.86
C LEU A 522 -16.91 18.62 -35.72
N ASP A 523 -17.53 18.66 -34.53
CA ASP A 523 -16.96 19.28 -33.34
C ASP A 523 -15.84 18.45 -32.70
N ASP A 524 -15.78 17.15 -33.01
CA ASP A 524 -14.71 16.23 -32.58
C ASP A 524 -13.54 16.28 -33.58
N PHE A 525 -13.80 15.92 -34.84
CA PHE A 525 -12.77 15.97 -35.88
C PHE A 525 -13.37 16.13 -37.28
N VAL A 526 -12.77 16.97 -38.11
CA VAL A 526 -13.23 17.22 -39.48
C VAL A 526 -12.35 16.47 -40.49
N THR A 527 -12.95 15.56 -41.25
CA THR A 527 -12.28 14.89 -42.37
C THR A 527 -12.55 15.64 -43.68
N VAL A 528 -11.50 15.93 -44.45
CA VAL A 528 -11.61 16.72 -45.67
C VAL A 528 -11.75 15.83 -46.92
N ASN A 529 -12.76 16.10 -47.75
CA ASN A 529 -12.83 15.53 -49.11
C ASN A 529 -11.90 16.32 -50.04
N HIS A 530 -10.70 15.81 -50.30
CA HIS A 530 -9.69 16.52 -51.11
C HIS A 530 -10.05 16.64 -52.59
N SER A 531 -10.80 15.67 -53.14
CA SER A 531 -11.22 15.80 -54.54
C SER A 531 -12.38 16.79 -54.69
N GLY A 532 -13.21 16.93 -53.65
CA GLY A 532 -14.47 17.66 -53.72
C GLY A 532 -15.54 16.94 -54.57
N TYR A 533 -15.26 15.72 -55.04
CA TYR A 533 -16.19 14.93 -55.83
C TYR A 533 -17.00 13.97 -54.95
N ARG A 534 -18.26 13.76 -55.34
CA ARG A 534 -19.15 12.72 -54.80
C ARG A 534 -19.19 11.51 -55.74
N MET A 535 -19.55 10.34 -55.23
CA MET A 535 -19.68 9.12 -56.02
C MET A 535 -21.16 8.81 -56.28
N ARG A 536 -21.57 8.71 -57.54
CA ARG A 536 -22.92 8.29 -57.95
C ARG A 536 -22.86 6.95 -58.66
N LEU A 537 -23.60 5.99 -58.14
CA LEU A 537 -23.87 4.72 -58.80
C LEU A 537 -25.06 4.89 -59.74
N ASP A 538 -24.92 4.48 -60.99
CA ASP A 538 -26.02 4.31 -61.93
C ASP A 538 -25.99 2.91 -62.54
N ARG A 539 -26.93 2.08 -62.11
CA ARG A 539 -27.18 0.74 -62.65
C ARG A 539 -28.56 0.61 -63.24
N LYS A 540 -29.26 1.72 -63.46
CA LYS A 540 -30.55 1.72 -64.12
C LYS A 540 -30.32 1.73 -65.63
N ALA A 541 -30.96 0.82 -66.35
CA ALA A 541 -30.93 0.87 -67.81
C ALA A 541 -31.70 2.12 -68.29
N PRO A 542 -31.26 2.78 -69.37
CA PRO A 542 -32.02 3.88 -69.95
C PRO A 542 -33.39 3.38 -70.41
N GLU A 543 -34.44 4.17 -70.11
CA GLU A 543 -35.81 3.91 -70.54
C GLU A 543 -36.16 4.87 -71.68
N ILE A 544 -36.73 4.35 -72.77
CA ILE A 544 -37.26 5.20 -73.85
C ILE A 544 -38.68 5.62 -73.46
N GLU A 545 -38.85 6.87 -73.02
CA GLU A 545 -40.14 7.37 -72.53
C GLU A 545 -41.15 7.63 -73.66
N SER A 546 -40.70 8.10 -74.82
CA SER A 546 -41.56 8.28 -75.99
C SER A 546 -40.76 8.25 -77.29
N ILE A 547 -41.41 7.83 -78.36
CA ILE A 547 -40.90 7.94 -79.74
C ILE A 547 -41.91 8.78 -80.52
N ALA A 548 -41.45 9.92 -81.04
CA ALA A 548 -42.24 10.77 -81.91
C ALA A 548 -41.75 10.64 -83.37
N TRP A 549 -42.67 10.30 -84.28
CA TRP A 549 -42.41 10.34 -85.71
C TRP A 549 -42.71 11.74 -86.22
N ILE A 550 -41.68 12.47 -86.63
CA ILE A 550 -41.84 13.80 -87.25
C ILE A 550 -41.75 13.61 -88.76
N SER A 551 -42.87 13.84 -89.45
CA SER A 551 -42.91 13.86 -90.90
C SER A 551 -42.72 15.30 -91.39
N SER A 552 -41.88 15.49 -92.41
CA SER A 552 -41.80 16.77 -93.14
C SER A 552 -43.00 17.01 -94.06
N ASN A 553 -43.92 16.05 -94.16
CA ASN A 553 -45.18 16.18 -94.89
C ASN A 553 -46.28 16.70 -93.95
N LEU A 554 -46.88 17.86 -94.25
CA LEU A 554 -47.95 18.51 -93.48
C LEU A 554 -49.34 17.84 -93.62
N GLY A 555 -49.43 16.69 -94.27
CA GLY A 555 -50.71 16.01 -94.49
C GLY A 555 -51.20 15.25 -93.25
N GLU A 556 -52.27 15.73 -92.61
CA GLU A 556 -53.07 14.92 -91.67
C GLU A 556 -54.02 14.01 -92.45
N ASN A 557 -53.95 12.70 -92.22
CA ASN A 557 -54.90 11.74 -92.78
C ASN A 557 -56.02 11.51 -91.76
N VAL A 558 -57.08 12.32 -91.83
CA VAL A 558 -58.28 12.20 -90.99
C VAL A 558 -59.20 11.13 -91.60
N GLU A 559 -58.79 9.87 -91.59
CA GLU A 559 -59.69 8.72 -91.78
C GLU A 559 -59.02 7.44 -91.25
N GLU A 560 -59.67 6.80 -90.27
CA GLU A 560 -59.19 5.60 -89.57
C GLU A 560 -58.93 4.41 -90.51
N LYS A 561 -57.77 3.74 -90.33
CA LYS A 561 -57.69 2.26 -90.31
C LYS A 561 -56.34 1.74 -89.81
N THR A 562 -56.46 0.83 -88.84
CA THR A 562 -55.55 -0.21 -88.37
C THR A 562 -54.40 -0.64 -89.30
N LEU A 563 -53.17 -0.57 -88.77
CA LEU A 563 -51.97 -1.40 -89.07
C LEU A 563 -51.04 -1.16 -87.85
N PHE A 564 -50.76 -2.11 -86.97
CA PHE A 564 -50.12 -3.39 -87.21
C PHE A 564 -50.53 -4.44 -86.16
N GLN A 565 -50.78 -5.64 -86.66
CA GLN A 565 -50.91 -6.89 -85.94
C GLN A 565 -49.50 -7.52 -85.87
N THR A 566 -49.01 -7.83 -84.68
CA THR A 566 -47.74 -8.56 -84.48
C THR A 566 -47.91 -10.01 -84.92
N PRO A 567 -46.98 -10.61 -85.70
CA PRO A 567 -46.86 -12.05 -85.78
C PRO A 567 -46.08 -12.56 -84.56
N ASP A 568 -46.55 -13.67 -84.00
CA ASP A 568 -45.78 -14.55 -83.10
C ASP A 568 -44.42 -14.89 -83.74
N TRP A 569 -43.36 -14.93 -82.92
CA TRP A 569 -42.27 -15.93 -82.81
C TRP A 569 -41.22 -15.38 -81.83
#